data_AF-A0A7C1NW21-F1
#
_entry.id   AF-A0A7C1NW21-F1
#
_cell.length_a   1.000
_cell.length_b   1.000
_cell.length_c   1.000
_cell.angle_alpha   90.00
_cell.angle_beta   90.00
_cell.angle_gamma   90.00
#
_symmetry.space_group_name_H-M   'P 1'
#
loop_
_entity.id
_entity.type
_entity.pdbx_description
1 polymer ?
#
loop_
_entity_poly.entity_id
_entity_poly.type
_entity_poly.pdbx_seq_one_letter_code
_entity_poly.pdbx_strand_id
1 'polypeptide(L)' 'GGADGIDPDLRDRARLVLNLGKLTWPHQLVRILIAEQLYRAVTILTGHPYHRV' A
#
# COMPACT_ATOMS: atom_id res chain seq x y z
N GLY A 1 -10.00 -0.66 -3.90
CA GLY A 1 -10.90 -1.27 -4.89
C GLY A 1 -11.44 -2.59 -4.37
N GLY A 2 -12.47 -3.12 -5.02
CA GLY A 2 -13.02 -4.45 -4.77
C GLY A 2 -12.33 -5.52 -5.62
N ALA A 3 -13.03 -6.62 -5.88
CA ALA A 3 -12.54 -7.68 -6.77
C ALA A 3 -12.29 -7.18 -8.21
N ASP A 4 -13.13 -6.25 -8.68
CA ASP A 4 -13.06 -5.71 -10.04
C ASP A 4 -12.08 -4.53 -10.19
N GLY A 5 -11.29 -4.22 -9.16
CA GLY A 5 -10.31 -3.15 -9.17
C GLY A 5 -10.86 -1.80 -8.70
N ILE A 6 -10.39 -0.72 -9.32
CA ILE A 6 -10.67 0.67 -8.95
C ILE A 6 -11.24 1.37 -10.19
N ASP A 7 -12.25 2.22 -9.97
CA ASP A 7 -12.82 3.08 -10.98
C ASP A 7 -11.74 3.91 -11.72
N PRO A 8 -11.71 3.93 -13.06
CA PRO A 8 -10.70 4.65 -13.83
C PRO A 8 -10.66 6.16 -13.55
N ASP A 9 -11.80 6.82 -13.42
CA ASP A 9 -11.86 8.26 -13.16
C ASP A 9 -11.32 8.59 -11.76
N LEU A 10 -11.53 7.69 -10.79
CA LEU A 10 -10.90 7.80 -9.48
C LEU A 10 -9.37 7.65 -9.57
N ARG A 11 -8.88 6.71 -10.38
CA ARG A 11 -7.44 6.51 -10.58
C ARG A 11 -6.78 7.71 -11.23
N ASP A 12 -7.40 8.29 -12.25
CA ASP A 12 -6.83 9.42 -13.01
C ASP A 12 -6.76 10.71 -12.19
N ARG A 13 -7.66 10.88 -11.21
CA ARG A 13 -7.61 12.00 -10.26
C ARG A 13 -6.64 11.79 -9.10
N ALA A 14 -6.06 10.60 -8.93
CA ALA A 14 -5.20 10.32 -7.80
C ALA A 14 -3.87 11.07 -7.93
N ARG A 15 -3.49 11.83 -6.91
CA ARG A 15 -2.19 12.52 -6.86
C ARG A 15 -0.99 11.56 -6.87
N LEU A 16 -1.20 10.34 -6.39
CA LEU A 16 -0.18 9.31 -6.28
C LEU A 16 -0.82 7.95 -6.51
N VAL A 17 -0.19 7.14 -7.37
CA VAL A 17 -0.55 5.74 -7.59
C VAL A 17 0.66 4.89 -7.17
N LEU A 18 0.46 4.01 -6.19
CA LEU A 18 1.48 3.10 -5.69
C LEU A 18 1.25 1.70 -6.22
N ASN A 19 2.34 1.02 -6.58
CA ASN A 19 2.31 -0.38 -6.98
C ASN A 19 3.00 -1.25 -5.89
N LEU A 20 2.29 -2.24 -5.36
CA LEU A 20 2.80 -3.18 -4.34
C LEU A 20 3.56 -4.38 -4.93
N GLY A 21 3.71 -4.45 -6.26
CA GLY A 21 4.48 -5.49 -6.96
C GLY A 21 3.83 -5.91 -8.28
N LYS A 22 4.43 -6.88 -8.98
CA LYS A 22 3.89 -7.37 -10.26
C LYS A 22 2.73 -8.37 -10.11
N LEU A 23 2.46 -8.84 -8.90
CA LEU A 23 1.42 -9.83 -8.61
C LEU A 23 0.05 -9.18 -8.38
N THR A 24 -1.01 -9.89 -8.73
CA THR A 24 -2.37 -9.55 -8.32
C THR A 24 -2.62 -10.05 -6.90
N TRP A 25 -2.86 -9.13 -5.99
CA TRP A 25 -3.09 -9.45 -4.58
C TRP A 25 -4.60 -9.50 -4.26
N PRO A 26 -5.06 -10.45 -3.42
CA PRO A 26 -6.41 -10.42 -2.87
C PRO A 26 -6.69 -9.09 -2.16
N HIS A 27 -7.82 -8.45 -2.47
CA HIS A 27 -8.13 -7.11 -1.97
C HIS A 27 -8.17 -7.00 -0.43
N GLN A 28 -8.46 -8.10 0.28
CA GLN A 28 -8.39 -8.16 1.74
C GLN A 28 -6.95 -8.10 2.26
N LEU A 29 -6.00 -8.78 1.61
CA LEU A 29 -4.58 -8.77 2.00
C LEU A 29 -3.93 -7.40 1.75
N VAL A 30 -4.29 -6.72 0.67
CA VAL A 30 -3.77 -5.37 0.34
C VAL A 30 -3.98 -4.39 1.49
N ARG A 31 -5.12 -4.47 2.20
CA ARG A 31 -5.41 -3.57 3.33
C ARG A 31 -4.38 -3.72 4.46
N ILE A 32 -4.06 -4.96 4.82
CA ILE A 32 -3.10 -5.27 5.87
C ILE A 32 -1.68 -4.92 5.43
N LEU A 33 -1.33 -5.23 4.18
CA LEU A 33 -0.02 -4.87 3.61
C LEU A 33 0.22 -3.37 3.62
N ILE A 34 -0.77 -2.56 3.22
CA ILE A 34 -0.64 -1.09 3.27
C ILE A 34 -0.51 -0.61 4.72
N ALA A 35 -1.28 -1.17 5.66
CA ALA A 35 -1.16 -0.80 7.07
C ALA A 35 0.23 -1.12 7.63
N GLU A 36 0.78 -2.29 7.32
CA GLU A 36 2.13 -2.68 7.70
C GLU A 36 3.17 -1.76 7.08
N GLN A 37 3.07 -1.45 5.79
CA GLN A 37 4.03 -0.58 5.11
C GLN A 37 3.97 0.87 5.61
N LEU A 38 2.79 1.37 6.01
CA LEU A 38 2.67 2.67 6.68
C LEU A 38 3.32 2.65 8.06
N TYR A 39 3.09 1.59 8.84
CA TYR A 39 3.76 1.40 10.12
C TYR A 39 5.28 1.35 9.95
N ARG A 40 5.78 0.56 8.99
CA ARG A 40 7.19 0.49 8.63
C ARG A 40 7.74 1.87 8.29
N ALA A 41 7.07 2.62 7.42
CA ALA A 41 7.50 3.97 7.04
C ALA A 41 7.63 4.89 8.26
N VAL A 42 6.64 4.89 9.17
CA VAL A 42 6.70 5.66 10.42
C VAL A 42 7.88 5.20 11.28
N THR A 43 8.08 3.89 11.47
CA THR A 43 9.19 3.37 12.28
C THR A 43 10.57 3.74 11.73
N ILE A 44 10.72 3.80 10.40
CA ILE A 44 11.96 4.27 9.76
C ILE A 44 12.16 5.75 10.07
N LEU A 45 11.13 6.58 9.89
CA LEU A 45 11.20 8.03 10.11
C LEU A 45 11.45 8.39 11.58
N THR A 46 11.00 7.58 12.52
CA THR A 46 11.20 7.79 13.97
C THR A 46 12.46 7.11 14.52
N GLY A 47 13.22 6.39 13.69
CA GLY A 47 14.41 5.65 14.13
C GLY A 47 14.12 4.43 15.00
N HIS A 48 12.89 3.90 14.97
CA HIS A 48 12.52 2.71 15.72
C HIS A 48 13.10 1.44 15.06
N PRO A 49 13.62 0.45 15.83
CA PRO A 49 14.35 -0.72 15.32
C PRO A 49 13.47 -1.79 14.63
N TYR A 50 12.27 -1.41 14.17
CA TYR A 50 11.36 -2.36 13.54
C TYR A 50 11.84 -2.77 12.16
N HIS A 51 12.29 -1.80 11.35
CA HIS A 51 12.93 -2.09 10.08
C HIS A 51 14.37 -2.57 10.35
N ARG A 52 14.64 -3.81 9.96
CA ARG A 52 15.99 -4.38 10.01
C ARG A 52 16.52 -4.37 8.58
N VAL A 53 17.60 -3.63 8.36
CA VAL A 53 18.40 -3.63 7.13
C VAL A 53 19.56 -4.59 7.31
#